data_AF-H0EG32-F1
#
_entry.id   AF-H0EG32-F1
#
_cell.length_a   1.000
_cell.length_b   1.000
_cell.length_c   1.000
_cell.angle_alpha   90.00
_cell.angle_beta   90.00
_cell.angle_gamma   90.00
#
_symmetry.space_group_name_H-M   'P 1'
#
loop_
_entity.id
_entity.type
_entity.pdbx_description
1 polymer ?
#
loop_
_entity_poly.entity_id
_entity_poly.type
_entity_poly.pdbx_seq_one_letter_code
_entity_poly.pdbx_strand_id
1 'polypeptide(L)'
;MRRISNVYKEGDTGLRSSGCTSNTVRSTAGVLYFIENQTDQGRYIGPIVRISPWELHVNDPDWNEPYKVGSRVDKYHWYYKFVGSSDAAFGTSDHEKHRIRRKAQQGYFTLGAVAKFEPVLANITGKLCQRLQEFKETRQPVNLSNDIGVRTKEIVAAYMRGGTKQSSDAQVYERSNVIHQMLDSPELPVKDKTEFRLALEVRTFVGAGTETTGNTLVVMTYHLLANPDMAMKLKMELRAAQRASLKPLTYQQLAKLSYLSSVILEGHRRSCVGVHLASSELYVAIAKVFMELELELFDTFEDDIVQSIPCK
;
A
#
# COMPACT_ATOMS: atom_id res chain seq x y z
N MET A 1 31.92 -7.39 -16.29
CA MET A 1 32.42 -8.60 -15.61
C MET A 1 33.40 -8.19 -14.52
N ARG A 2 33.07 -8.43 -13.25
CA ARG A 2 34.07 -8.67 -12.19
C ARG A 2 33.51 -9.76 -11.28
N ARG A 3 33.98 -10.98 -11.53
CA ARG A 3 33.98 -12.10 -10.57
C ARG A 3 34.96 -11.75 -9.46
N ILE A 4 34.66 -12.15 -8.23
CA ILE A 4 35.67 -12.35 -7.20
C ILE A 4 35.69 -13.84 -6.90
N SER A 5 36.88 -14.41 -7.05
CA SER A 5 37.20 -15.83 -7.08
C SER A 5 38.12 -16.23 -5.91
N ASN A 6 37.91 -17.45 -5.41
CA ASN A 6 38.80 -18.32 -4.62
C ASN A 6 39.06 -17.90 -3.15
N VAL A 7 39.41 -18.75 -2.18
CA VAL A 7 40.17 -20.02 -2.10
C VAL A 7 39.78 -20.72 -0.77
N TYR A 8 39.64 -22.05 -0.69
CA TYR A 8 40.45 -22.90 0.23
C TYR A 8 40.19 -24.41 0.04
N LYS A 9 41.29 -25.15 0.13
CA LYS A 9 41.54 -26.57 -0.21
C LYS A 9 41.03 -27.53 0.87
N GLU A 10 40.64 -28.73 0.43
CA GLU A 10 40.46 -29.92 1.27
C GLU A 10 41.78 -30.40 1.90
N GLY A 11 41.69 -30.86 3.14
CA GLY A 11 42.77 -31.50 3.89
C GLY A 11 42.18 -32.23 5.10
N ASP A 12 42.22 -33.56 5.02
CA ASP A 12 41.62 -34.55 5.91
C ASP A 12 42.53 -34.87 7.12
N THR A 13 42.02 -34.83 8.35
CA THR A 13 42.53 -35.57 9.53
C THR A 13 41.43 -35.66 10.60
N GLY A 14 41.12 -36.88 11.06
CA GLY A 14 39.95 -37.17 11.90
C GLY A 14 40.11 -37.08 13.42
N LEU A 15 39.10 -37.69 14.07
CA LEU A 15 38.93 -38.09 15.49
C LEU A 15 38.31 -37.08 16.50
N ARG A 16 37.07 -37.46 16.90
CA ARG A 16 36.51 -37.61 18.26
C ARG A 16 36.18 -36.40 19.18
N SER A 17 34.89 -36.35 19.51
CA SER A 17 34.22 -36.15 20.81
C SER A 17 34.44 -34.89 21.67
N SER A 18 33.28 -34.35 22.08
CA SER A 18 32.97 -33.56 23.28
C SER A 18 33.68 -32.21 23.46
N GLY A 19 32.90 -31.14 23.47
CA GLY A 19 33.34 -29.84 23.94
C GLY A 19 32.51 -28.72 23.35
N CYS A 20 31.76 -28.02 24.20
CA CYS A 20 31.21 -26.71 23.89
C CYS A 20 32.35 -25.78 23.47
N THR A 21 32.40 -25.37 22.20
CA THR A 21 33.18 -24.20 21.76
C THR A 21 32.47 -23.52 20.61
N SER A 22 32.17 -22.24 20.87
CA SER A 22 31.92 -21.17 19.90
C SER A 22 32.54 -21.42 18.52
N ASN A 23 31.74 -21.34 17.46
CA ASN A 23 32.28 -21.10 16.12
C ASN A 23 31.47 -20.00 15.42
N THR A 24 32.06 -18.82 15.54
CA THR A 24 31.70 -17.56 14.91
C THR A 24 32.34 -17.52 13.51
N VAL A 25 31.50 -17.46 12.46
CA VAL A 25 31.54 -16.50 11.32
C VAL A 25 32.38 -16.75 10.05
N ARG A 26 31.74 -16.54 8.87
CA ARG A 26 32.06 -15.47 7.90
C ARG A 26 30.97 -15.22 6.83
N SER A 27 30.22 -14.13 7.04
CA SER A 27 29.58 -13.32 5.99
C SER A 27 30.65 -12.44 5.33
N THR A 28 30.65 -12.36 3.99
CA THR A 28 31.61 -11.55 3.20
C THR A 28 31.19 -10.08 3.01
N ALA A 29 30.23 -9.58 3.78
CA ALA A 29 30.03 -8.13 3.94
C ALA A 29 29.50 -7.86 5.35
N GLY A 30 30.23 -7.03 6.11
CA GLY A 30 30.01 -6.82 7.53
C GLY A 30 28.69 -6.10 7.84
N VAL A 31 27.81 -6.78 8.57
CA VAL A 31 27.35 -6.44 9.93
C VAL A 31 26.89 -7.76 10.56
N LEU A 32 27.43 -8.13 11.72
CA LEU A 32 27.02 -9.28 12.51
C LEU A 32 25.90 -8.83 13.45
N TYR A 33 24.68 -9.31 13.24
CA TYR A 33 23.64 -9.20 14.25
C TYR A 33 23.73 -10.41 15.18
N PHE A 34 23.77 -10.14 16.48
CA PHE A 34 23.72 -11.17 17.51
C PHE A 34 22.38 -11.91 17.37
N ILE A 35 22.44 -13.21 17.09
CA ILE A 35 21.32 -14.11 17.29
C ILE A 35 21.50 -14.61 18.72
N GLU A 36 20.86 -13.96 19.71
CA GLU A 36 20.78 -14.53 21.05
C GLU A 36 19.95 -15.80 21.00
N ASN A 37 20.66 -16.91 20.79
CA ASN A 37 20.12 -18.26 20.94
C ASN A 37 20.21 -18.68 22.40
N GLN A 38 19.49 -18.02 23.31
CA GLN A 38 19.05 -18.64 24.55
C GLN A 38 17.71 -18.08 24.96
N THR A 39 16.81 -18.99 25.32
CA THR A 39 15.45 -18.70 25.72
C THR A 39 15.29 -19.28 27.11
N ASP A 40 14.84 -18.48 28.06
CA ASP A 40 14.06 -19.02 29.15
C ASP A 40 12.75 -19.54 28.51
N GLN A 41 12.48 -20.85 28.63
CA GLN A 41 11.22 -21.49 28.19
C GLN A 41 10.92 -21.61 26.67
N GLY A 42 11.92 -21.64 25.79
CA GLY A 42 11.73 -22.09 24.39
C GLY A 42 11.19 -21.04 23.40
N ARG A 43 11.16 -19.76 23.74
CA ARG A 43 10.75 -18.65 22.84
C ARG A 43 11.93 -17.81 22.41
N TYR A 44 12.20 -17.71 21.11
CA TYR A 44 13.25 -16.83 20.56
C TYR A 44 13.08 -15.39 21.07
N ILE A 45 14.12 -14.83 21.72
CA ILE A 45 14.10 -13.48 22.28
C ILE A 45 15.10 -12.62 21.51
N GLY A 46 14.60 -11.59 20.84
CA GLY A 46 15.44 -10.60 20.15
C GLY A 46 14.68 -9.84 19.06
N PRO A 47 15.07 -8.58 18.75
CA PRO A 47 14.43 -7.80 17.70
C PRO A 47 14.75 -8.35 16.30
N ILE A 48 15.79 -9.16 16.15
CA ILE A 48 16.17 -9.80 14.87
C ILE A 48 16.27 -11.30 15.10
N VAL A 49 15.43 -12.07 14.41
CA VAL A 49 15.34 -13.54 14.53
C VAL A 49 15.50 -14.19 13.16
N ARG A 50 16.29 -15.25 13.08
CA ARG A 50 16.41 -16.05 11.85
C ARG A 50 15.30 -17.10 11.82
N ILE A 51 14.42 -17.04 10.81
CA ILE A 51 13.28 -17.96 10.66
C ILE A 51 13.57 -19.09 9.66
N SER A 52 14.52 -18.90 8.75
CA SER A 52 14.99 -19.93 7.82
C SER A 52 16.46 -19.70 7.46
N PRO A 53 17.14 -20.64 6.76
CA PRO A 53 18.52 -20.44 6.33
C PRO A 53 18.72 -19.14 5.51
N TRP A 54 17.65 -18.65 4.88
CA TRP A 54 17.69 -17.54 3.93
C TRP A 54 16.90 -16.30 4.39
N GLU A 55 16.17 -16.37 5.50
CA GLU A 55 15.26 -15.30 5.94
C GLU A 55 15.52 -14.86 7.38
N LEU A 56 15.48 -13.54 7.56
CA LEU A 56 15.53 -12.87 8.85
C LEU A 56 14.19 -12.15 9.05
N HIS A 57 13.57 -12.38 10.20
CA HIS A 57 12.52 -11.53 10.72
C HIS A 57 13.18 -10.40 11.52
N VAL A 58 12.87 -9.15 11.16
CA VAL A 58 13.47 -7.96 11.77
C VAL A 58 12.36 -7.05 12.28
N ASN A 59 12.40 -6.78 13.57
CA ASN A 59 11.59 -5.80 14.29
C ASN A 59 12.52 -4.84 15.06
N ASP A 60 13.36 -4.14 14.31
CA ASP A 60 14.32 -3.17 14.81
C ASP A 60 14.22 -1.88 13.96
N PRO A 61 13.84 -0.72 14.54
CA PRO A 61 13.71 0.53 13.80
C PRO A 61 15.04 1.05 13.26
N ASP A 62 16.17 0.71 13.89
CA ASP A 62 17.49 1.12 13.45
C ASP A 62 17.95 0.29 12.23
N TRP A 63 17.38 -0.90 12.05
CA TRP A 63 17.60 -1.73 10.86
C TRP A 63 16.73 -1.26 9.68
N ASN A 64 17.16 -0.19 9.00
CA ASN A 64 16.40 0.39 7.90
C ASN A 64 17.14 0.46 6.55
N GLU A 65 18.31 -0.16 6.44
CA GLU A 65 19.16 -0.11 5.24
C GLU A 65 18.42 -0.46 3.93
N PRO A 66 17.57 -1.51 3.85
CA PRO A 66 16.84 -1.82 2.62
C PRO A 66 15.82 -0.74 2.21
N TYR A 67 15.36 0.08 3.16
CA TYR A 67 14.34 1.12 2.94
C TYR A 67 14.94 2.49 2.62
N LYS A 68 16.25 2.67 2.76
CA LYS A 68 16.92 3.95 2.46
C LYS A 68 16.79 4.30 0.99
N VAL A 69 16.61 5.60 0.71
CA VAL A 69 16.59 6.12 -0.65
C VAL A 69 17.93 5.85 -1.32
N GLY A 70 17.90 5.18 -2.47
CA GLY A 70 19.11 4.78 -3.21
C GLY A 70 19.67 3.40 -2.84
N SER A 71 19.05 2.70 -1.88
CA SER A 71 19.36 1.29 -1.61
C SER A 71 19.24 0.45 -2.89
N ARG A 72 20.23 -0.43 -3.09
CA ARG A 72 20.34 -1.30 -4.28
C ARG A 72 20.02 -2.76 -3.97
N VAL A 73 19.28 -3.01 -2.90
CA VAL A 73 18.91 -4.35 -2.48
C VAL A 73 17.87 -4.92 -3.43
N ASP A 74 18.11 -6.14 -3.93
CA ASP A 74 17.14 -6.88 -4.70
C ASP A 74 16.02 -7.41 -3.79
N LYS A 75 14.78 -7.44 -4.30
CA LYS A 75 13.69 -8.08 -3.57
C LYS A 75 13.89 -9.59 -3.59
N TYR A 76 13.55 -10.26 -2.50
CA TYR A 76 13.61 -11.71 -2.45
C TYR A 76 12.55 -12.33 -3.38
N HIS A 77 13.00 -12.89 -4.51
CA HIS A 77 12.11 -13.37 -5.58
C HIS A 77 11.06 -14.37 -5.10
N TRP A 78 11.44 -15.30 -4.20
CA TRP A 78 10.51 -16.30 -3.69
C TRP A 78 9.34 -15.68 -2.93
N TYR A 79 9.63 -14.69 -2.08
CA TYR A 79 8.59 -13.96 -1.35
C TYR A 79 7.63 -13.25 -2.31
N TYR A 80 8.13 -12.56 -3.33
CA TYR A 80 7.27 -11.81 -4.26
C TYR A 80 6.55 -12.68 -5.31
N LYS A 81 6.72 -14.00 -5.28
CA LYS A 81 6.09 -14.91 -6.24
C LYS A 81 4.56 -14.97 -6.08
N PHE A 82 4.03 -14.76 -4.86
CA PHE A 82 2.57 -14.77 -4.61
C PHE A 82 1.81 -13.71 -5.41
N VAL A 83 2.48 -12.61 -5.78
CA VAL A 83 1.89 -11.53 -6.58
C VAL A 83 1.50 -12.02 -7.97
N GLY A 84 2.18 -13.07 -8.47
CA GLY A 84 1.93 -13.64 -9.79
C GLY A 84 2.19 -12.67 -10.94
N SER A 85 2.90 -11.57 -10.70
CA SER A 85 3.28 -10.54 -11.68
C SER A 85 4.75 -10.14 -11.49
N SER A 86 5.66 -11.11 -11.47
CA SER A 86 7.12 -10.89 -11.38
C SER A 86 7.66 -9.98 -12.49
N ASP A 87 6.96 -9.87 -13.62
CA ASP A 87 7.32 -9.00 -14.74
C ASP A 87 6.73 -7.58 -14.65
N ALA A 88 5.82 -7.32 -13.72
CA ALA A 88 5.37 -5.97 -13.38
C ALA A 88 6.38 -5.28 -12.44
N ALA A 89 6.38 -3.94 -12.37
CA ALA A 89 7.32 -3.20 -11.54
C ALA A 89 7.26 -3.65 -10.07
N PHE A 90 6.07 -3.85 -9.50
CA PHE A 90 5.92 -4.28 -8.11
C PHE A 90 6.58 -5.64 -7.83
N GLY A 91 6.36 -6.64 -8.69
CA GLY A 91 6.90 -7.99 -8.51
C GLY A 91 8.35 -8.17 -8.99
N THR A 92 8.90 -7.20 -9.74
CA THR A 92 10.27 -7.27 -10.27
C THR A 92 11.29 -7.30 -9.13
N SER A 93 12.05 -8.40 -9.04
CA SER A 93 13.03 -8.64 -7.98
C SER A 93 14.33 -7.85 -8.16
N ASP A 94 14.84 -7.83 -9.40
CA ASP A 94 16.07 -7.14 -9.77
C ASP A 94 15.90 -5.61 -9.61
N HIS A 95 16.79 -5.01 -8.82
CA HIS A 95 16.73 -3.59 -8.47
C HIS A 95 16.80 -2.68 -9.71
N GLU A 96 17.67 -2.98 -10.67
CA GLU A 96 17.88 -2.11 -11.82
C GLU A 96 16.68 -2.14 -12.79
N LYS A 97 16.15 -3.35 -13.04
CA LYS A 97 14.90 -3.52 -13.79
C LYS A 97 13.74 -2.83 -13.09
N HIS A 98 13.60 -3.03 -11.78
CA HIS A 98 12.56 -2.37 -10.98
C HIS A 98 12.67 -0.84 -11.08
N ARG A 99 13.88 -0.27 -10.98
CA ARG A 99 14.12 1.18 -11.08
C ARG A 99 13.63 1.73 -12.41
N ILE A 100 14.01 1.10 -13.51
CA ILE A 100 13.60 1.51 -14.87
C ILE A 100 12.08 1.40 -15.03
N ARG A 101 11.51 0.26 -14.65
CA ARG A 101 10.09 -0.02 -14.78
C ARG A 101 9.24 0.94 -13.94
N ARG A 102 9.63 1.21 -12.68
CA ARG A 102 8.96 2.17 -11.78
C ARG A 102 9.04 3.60 -12.33
N LYS A 103 10.19 4.02 -12.86
CA LYS A 103 10.38 5.38 -13.39
C LYS A 103 9.41 5.69 -14.52
N ALA A 104 9.15 4.72 -15.41
CA ALA A 104 8.22 4.89 -16.54
C ALA A 104 6.77 5.20 -16.10
N GLN A 105 6.38 4.82 -14.87
CA GLN A 105 5.01 4.97 -14.35
C GLN A 105 4.88 6.17 -13.41
N GLN A 106 5.97 6.56 -12.75
CA GLN A 106 5.97 7.51 -11.64
C GLN A 106 5.32 8.86 -11.98
N GLY A 107 5.50 9.35 -13.22
CA GLY A 107 4.87 10.59 -13.69
C GLY A 107 3.35 10.62 -13.54
N TYR A 108 2.70 9.45 -13.65
CA TYR A 108 1.25 9.31 -13.66
C TYR A 108 0.69 9.34 -12.24
N PHE A 109 1.52 9.10 -11.22
CA PHE A 109 1.09 9.10 -9.83
C PHE A 109 1.64 10.31 -9.06
N THR A 110 2.14 11.33 -9.76
CA THR A 110 2.51 12.60 -9.13
C THR A 110 1.30 13.28 -8.52
N LEU A 111 1.51 14.09 -7.48
CA LEU A 111 0.45 14.84 -6.83
C LEU A 111 -0.36 15.69 -7.83
N GLY A 112 0.32 16.34 -8.78
CA GLY A 112 -0.33 17.15 -9.81
C GLY A 112 -1.17 16.33 -10.80
N ALA A 113 -0.74 15.12 -11.16
CA ALA A 113 -1.52 14.23 -12.01
C ALA A 113 -2.78 13.72 -11.29
N VAL A 114 -2.63 13.30 -10.03
CA VAL A 114 -3.74 12.82 -9.20
C VAL A 114 -4.77 13.92 -8.93
N ALA A 115 -4.33 15.16 -8.69
CA ALA A 115 -5.23 16.29 -8.44
C ALA A 115 -6.21 16.54 -9.60
N LYS A 116 -5.81 16.27 -10.85
CA LYS A 116 -6.72 16.39 -12.02
C LYS A 116 -7.85 15.37 -12.00
N PHE A 117 -7.66 14.23 -11.33
CA PHE A 117 -8.65 13.16 -11.21
C PHE A 117 -9.60 13.34 -10.03
N GLU A 118 -9.32 14.28 -9.13
CA GLU A 118 -10.10 14.52 -7.93
C GLU A 118 -11.62 14.66 -8.16
N PRO A 119 -12.12 15.37 -9.21
CA PRO A 119 -13.57 15.45 -9.45
C PRO A 119 -14.21 14.09 -9.74
N VAL A 120 -13.51 13.21 -10.45
CA VAL A 120 -13.99 11.86 -10.76
C VAL A 120 -14.04 11.01 -9.49
N LEU A 121 -13.00 11.10 -8.66
CA LEU A 121 -12.93 10.43 -7.36
C LEU A 121 -14.07 10.90 -6.44
N ALA A 122 -14.29 12.21 -6.32
CA ALA A 122 -15.35 12.78 -5.50
C ALA A 122 -16.75 12.35 -5.99
N ASN A 123 -16.95 12.25 -7.32
CA ASN A 123 -18.18 11.75 -7.91
C ASN A 123 -18.44 10.27 -7.56
N ILE A 124 -17.44 9.40 -7.71
CA ILE A 124 -17.56 7.97 -7.36
C ILE A 124 -17.83 7.79 -5.86
N THR A 125 -17.15 8.58 -5.01
CA THR A 125 -17.39 8.62 -3.56
C THR A 125 -18.81 9.12 -3.24
N GLY A 126 -19.34 10.07 -4.01
CA GLY A 126 -20.74 10.50 -3.90
C GLY A 126 -21.73 9.38 -4.17
N LYS A 127 -21.46 8.52 -5.17
CA LYS A 127 -22.30 7.34 -5.43
C LYS A 127 -22.29 6.34 -4.27
N LEU A 128 -21.17 6.22 -3.53
CA LEU A 128 -21.14 5.43 -2.29
C LEU A 128 -22.12 6.01 -1.26
N CYS A 129 -22.04 7.31 -0.99
CA CYS A 129 -22.89 7.97 -0.01
C CYS A 129 -24.37 7.88 -0.39
N GLN A 130 -24.69 8.11 -1.67
CA GLN A 130 -26.05 7.95 -2.21
C GLN A 130 -26.56 6.51 -2.01
N ARG A 131 -25.74 5.51 -2.36
CA ARG A 131 -26.10 4.09 -2.21
C ARG A 131 -26.40 3.75 -0.74
N LEU A 132 -25.59 4.24 0.19
CA LEU A 132 -25.80 4.03 1.62
C LEU A 132 -27.05 4.75 2.14
N GLN A 133 -27.37 5.93 1.61
CA GLN A 133 -28.60 6.66 1.95
C GLN A 133 -29.87 5.93 1.50
N GLU A 134 -29.84 5.25 0.34
CA GLU A 134 -30.97 4.44 -0.13
C GLU A 134 -31.34 3.32 0.86
N PHE A 135 -30.35 2.78 1.58
CA PHE A 135 -30.60 1.76 2.59
C PHE A 135 -31.19 2.29 3.90
N LYS A 136 -31.14 3.61 4.12
CA LYS A 136 -31.67 4.25 5.34
C LYS A 136 -33.14 3.90 5.57
N GLU A 137 -33.93 3.83 4.49
CA GLU A 137 -35.36 3.50 4.56
C GLU A 137 -35.60 2.02 4.85
N THR A 138 -34.68 1.14 4.41
CA THR A 138 -34.83 -0.32 4.53
C THR A 138 -34.59 -0.84 5.95
N ARG A 139 -33.89 -0.06 6.79
CA ARG A 139 -33.44 -0.45 8.15
C ARG A 139 -32.68 -1.78 8.22
N GLN A 140 -32.08 -2.21 7.11
CA GLN A 140 -31.23 -3.39 7.07
C GLN A 140 -29.76 -3.00 7.27
N PRO A 141 -28.98 -3.80 8.01
CA PRO A 141 -27.55 -3.58 8.11
C PRO A 141 -26.88 -3.77 6.74
N VAL A 142 -25.89 -2.93 6.44
CA VAL A 142 -25.17 -2.94 5.16
C VAL A 142 -23.72 -3.36 5.41
N ASN A 143 -23.22 -4.29 4.58
CA ASN A 143 -21.82 -4.67 4.61
C ASN A 143 -20.96 -3.59 3.94
N LEU A 144 -20.46 -2.66 4.76
CA LEU A 144 -19.68 -1.52 4.29
C LEU A 144 -18.38 -1.93 3.59
N SER A 145 -17.77 -3.06 3.96
CA SER A 145 -16.53 -3.56 3.36
C SER A 145 -16.68 -3.87 1.88
N ASN A 146 -17.81 -4.47 1.49
CA ASN A 146 -18.10 -4.76 0.09
C ASN A 146 -18.33 -3.47 -0.71
N ASP A 147 -19.14 -2.55 -0.18
CA ASP A 147 -19.45 -1.29 -0.87
C ASP A 147 -18.21 -0.41 -1.02
N ILE A 148 -17.40 -0.26 0.03
CA ILE A 148 -16.11 0.46 -0.03
C ILE A 148 -15.19 -0.24 -1.04
N GLY A 149 -15.02 -1.55 -0.97
CA GLY A 149 -14.14 -2.29 -1.87
C GLY A 149 -14.53 -2.15 -3.34
N VAL A 150 -15.83 -2.19 -3.66
CA VAL A 150 -16.35 -1.95 -5.02
C VAL A 150 -16.04 -0.53 -5.49
N ARG A 151 -16.20 0.47 -4.61
CA ARG A 151 -15.99 1.88 -4.97
C ARG A 151 -14.52 2.22 -5.12
N THR A 152 -13.65 1.73 -4.24
CA THR A 152 -12.19 1.82 -4.39
C THR A 152 -11.75 1.17 -5.70
N LYS A 153 -12.28 -0.02 -6.05
CA LYS A 153 -11.99 -0.65 -7.33
C LYS A 153 -12.41 0.22 -8.51
N GLU A 154 -13.59 0.84 -8.44
CA GLU A 154 -14.10 1.76 -9.47
C GLU A 154 -13.19 2.98 -9.63
N ILE A 155 -12.75 3.59 -8.52
CA ILE A 155 -11.81 4.72 -8.48
C ILE A 155 -10.48 4.34 -9.14
N VAL A 156 -9.84 3.27 -8.68
CA VAL A 156 -8.54 2.84 -9.20
C VAL A 156 -8.65 2.45 -10.67
N ALA A 157 -9.69 1.71 -11.06
CA ALA A 157 -9.88 1.31 -12.45
C ALA A 157 -10.19 2.50 -13.36
N ALA A 158 -10.95 3.49 -12.88
CA ALA A 158 -11.18 4.73 -13.62
C ALA A 158 -9.88 5.53 -13.78
N TYR A 159 -9.06 5.59 -12.74
CA TYR A 159 -7.75 6.23 -12.82
C TYR A 159 -6.84 5.54 -13.84
N MET A 160 -6.76 4.20 -13.82
CA MET A 160 -5.96 3.44 -14.79
C MET A 160 -6.41 3.65 -16.24
N ARG A 161 -7.70 3.94 -16.47
CA ARG A 161 -8.24 4.24 -17.81
C ARG A 161 -8.01 5.68 -18.26
N GLY A 162 -7.64 6.58 -17.36
CA GLY A 162 -7.57 8.02 -17.62
C GLY A 162 -8.90 8.76 -17.45
N GLY A 163 -9.85 8.18 -16.70
CA GLY A 163 -11.15 8.79 -16.40
C GLY A 163 -12.35 7.85 -16.55
N THR A 164 -13.54 8.39 -16.35
CA THR A 164 -14.83 7.72 -16.61
C THR A 164 -15.42 8.18 -17.94
N LYS A 165 -16.01 7.26 -18.73
CA LYS A 165 -16.85 7.65 -19.87
C LYS A 165 -18.10 8.37 -19.34
N GLN A 166 -18.12 9.69 -19.36
CA GLN A 166 -19.40 10.41 -19.35
C GLN A 166 -19.98 10.30 -20.76
N SER A 167 -21.10 9.59 -20.86
CA SER A 167 -21.89 9.50 -22.08
C SER A 167 -22.61 10.82 -22.29
N SER A 168 -22.38 11.42 -23.45
CA SER A 168 -23.23 12.37 -24.22
C SER A 168 -22.61 13.71 -24.61
N ASP A 169 -21.31 13.92 -24.42
CA ASP A 169 -20.58 14.92 -25.21
C ASP A 169 -19.19 14.36 -25.51
N ALA A 170 -18.90 14.20 -26.79
CA ALA A 170 -17.60 13.78 -27.29
C ALA A 170 -16.56 14.89 -27.09
N GLN A 171 -16.25 15.21 -25.83
CA GLN A 171 -15.01 15.89 -25.51
C GLN A 171 -13.93 14.81 -25.39
N VAL A 172 -13.08 14.79 -26.41
CA VAL A 172 -11.86 13.99 -26.48
C VAL A 172 -11.01 14.32 -25.24
N TYR A 173 -11.13 13.51 -24.19
CA TYR A 173 -10.09 13.45 -23.19
C TYR A 173 -8.85 12.90 -23.92
N GLU A 174 -7.82 13.74 -24.00
CA GLU A 174 -6.50 13.39 -24.48
C GLU A 174 -6.12 12.02 -23.89
N ARG A 175 -5.82 11.05 -24.75
CA ARG A 175 -5.59 9.63 -24.43
C ARG A 175 -4.34 9.44 -23.57
N SER A 176 -4.31 9.98 -22.35
CA SER A 176 -3.17 9.89 -21.46
C SER A 176 -3.57 9.13 -20.21
N ASN A 177 -3.25 7.85 -20.22
CA ASN A 177 -3.33 6.99 -19.06
C ASN A 177 -1.95 6.37 -18.76
N VAL A 178 -1.85 5.60 -17.68
CA VAL A 178 -0.57 5.01 -17.26
C VAL A 178 0.08 4.19 -18.37
N ILE A 179 -0.70 3.52 -19.22
CA ILE A 179 -0.18 2.73 -20.34
C ILE A 179 0.43 3.62 -21.41
N HIS A 180 -0.23 4.71 -21.79
CA HIS A 180 0.32 5.66 -22.76
C HIS A 180 1.63 6.25 -22.24
N GLN A 181 1.68 6.65 -20.96
CA GLN A 181 2.93 7.14 -20.35
C GLN A 181 4.06 6.09 -20.39
N MET A 182 3.75 4.81 -20.14
CA MET A 182 4.72 3.73 -20.23
C MET A 182 5.20 3.48 -21.67
N LEU A 183 4.28 3.58 -22.65
CA LEU A 183 4.60 3.45 -24.06
C LEU A 183 5.48 4.61 -24.55
N ASP A 184 5.27 5.82 -24.04
CA ASP A 184 6.03 7.01 -24.42
C ASP A 184 7.37 7.14 -23.68
N SER A 185 7.55 6.46 -22.54
CA SER A 185 8.78 6.53 -21.75
C SER A 185 10.00 6.05 -22.56
N PRO A 186 11.07 6.86 -22.69
CA PRO A 186 12.31 6.46 -23.34
C PRO A 186 13.14 5.51 -22.48
N GLU A 187 12.94 5.50 -21.15
CA GLU A 187 13.67 4.62 -20.24
C GLU A 187 13.20 3.17 -20.31
N LEU A 188 11.93 2.95 -20.68
CA LEU A 188 11.36 1.60 -20.75
C LEU A 188 11.81 0.90 -22.04
N PRO A 189 12.54 -0.23 -21.97
CA PRO A 189 12.98 -0.94 -23.17
C PRO A 189 11.81 -1.41 -24.04
N VAL A 190 12.01 -1.51 -25.36
CA VAL A 190 10.96 -1.97 -26.29
C VAL A 190 10.40 -3.35 -25.93
N LYS A 191 11.27 -4.28 -25.52
CA LYS A 191 10.87 -5.63 -25.05
C LYS A 191 9.94 -5.61 -23.83
N ASP A 192 9.96 -4.51 -23.09
CA ASP A 192 9.21 -4.27 -21.87
C ASP A 192 7.89 -3.52 -22.19
N LYS A 193 7.60 -3.19 -23.46
CA LYS A 193 6.37 -2.52 -23.92
C LYS A 193 5.34 -3.48 -24.54
N THR A 194 5.44 -4.78 -24.25
CA THR A 194 4.50 -5.78 -24.76
C THR A 194 3.13 -5.66 -24.08
N GLU A 195 2.07 -5.97 -24.82
CA GLU A 195 0.70 -5.95 -24.31
C GLU A 195 0.55 -6.76 -23.01
N PHE A 196 1.05 -7.99 -23.00
CA PHE A 196 0.99 -8.87 -21.83
C PHE A 196 1.62 -8.24 -20.59
N ARG A 197 2.82 -7.66 -20.72
CA ARG A 197 3.51 -7.06 -19.56
C ARG A 197 2.85 -5.77 -19.12
N LEU A 198 2.37 -4.94 -20.04
CA LEU A 198 1.60 -3.74 -19.70
C LEU A 198 0.28 -4.10 -18.99
N ALA A 199 -0.39 -5.19 -19.39
CA ALA A 199 -1.57 -5.70 -18.72
C ALA A 199 -1.27 -6.16 -17.28
N LEU A 200 -0.09 -6.76 -17.02
CA LEU A 200 0.33 -7.11 -15.66
C LEU A 200 0.50 -5.89 -14.75
N GLU A 201 0.97 -4.76 -15.28
CA GLU A 201 1.07 -3.51 -14.52
C GLU A 201 -0.30 -3.01 -14.10
N VAL A 202 -1.25 -2.94 -15.04
CA VAL A 202 -2.64 -2.53 -14.76
C VAL A 202 -3.28 -3.47 -13.74
N ARG A 203 -3.12 -4.79 -13.91
CA ARG A 203 -3.62 -5.78 -12.93
C ARG A 203 -3.06 -5.51 -11.54
N THR A 204 -1.76 -5.26 -11.45
CA THR A 204 -1.07 -4.98 -10.19
C THR A 204 -1.59 -3.70 -9.55
N PHE A 205 -1.76 -2.62 -10.32
CA PHE A 205 -2.32 -1.36 -9.80
C PHE A 205 -3.74 -1.51 -9.29
N VAL A 206 -4.62 -2.16 -10.06
CA VAL A 206 -6.01 -2.39 -9.67
C VAL A 206 -6.08 -3.25 -8.41
N GLY A 207 -5.36 -4.36 -8.34
CA GLY A 207 -5.35 -5.22 -7.15
C GLY A 207 -4.81 -4.50 -5.92
N ALA A 208 -3.59 -3.96 -6.01
CA ALA A 208 -2.94 -3.30 -4.89
C ALA A 208 -3.69 -2.06 -4.40
N GLY A 209 -4.25 -1.25 -5.30
CA GLY A 209 -5.02 -0.07 -4.94
C GLY A 209 -6.38 -0.41 -4.31
N THR A 210 -7.04 -1.47 -4.78
CA THR A 210 -8.37 -1.86 -4.29
C THR A 210 -8.30 -2.41 -2.88
N GLU A 211 -7.51 -3.46 -2.66
CA GLU A 211 -7.52 -4.20 -1.40
C GLU A 211 -6.95 -3.35 -0.26
N THR A 212 -5.84 -2.66 -0.50
CA THR A 212 -5.16 -1.92 0.57
C THR A 212 -5.93 -0.66 0.98
N THR A 213 -6.37 0.17 0.03
CA THR A 213 -7.11 1.40 0.35
C THR A 213 -8.50 1.09 0.90
N GLY A 214 -9.20 0.13 0.29
CA GLY A 214 -10.51 -0.29 0.74
C GLY A 214 -10.47 -0.83 2.18
N ASN A 215 -9.52 -1.72 2.49
CA ASN A 215 -9.35 -2.22 3.86
C ASN A 215 -9.00 -1.10 4.84
N THR A 216 -8.12 -0.16 4.47
CA THR A 216 -7.82 1.00 5.33
C THR A 216 -9.07 1.85 5.61
N LEU A 217 -9.89 2.13 4.59
CA LEU A 217 -11.14 2.87 4.78
C LEU A 217 -12.10 2.16 5.72
N VAL A 218 -12.24 0.84 5.59
CA VAL A 218 -13.07 0.01 6.48
C VAL A 218 -12.58 0.10 7.92
N VAL A 219 -11.30 -0.19 8.15
CA VAL A 219 -10.68 -0.17 9.48
C VAL A 219 -10.80 1.21 10.12
N MET A 220 -10.48 2.27 9.38
CA MET A 220 -10.61 3.64 9.86
C MET A 220 -12.05 4.00 10.20
N THR A 221 -13.01 3.61 9.36
CA THR A 221 -14.43 3.88 9.61
C THR A 221 -14.90 3.14 10.86
N TYR A 222 -14.51 1.87 11.03
CA TYR A 222 -14.81 1.10 12.23
C TYR A 222 -14.31 1.81 13.50
N HIS A 223 -13.02 2.18 13.57
CA HIS A 223 -12.47 2.82 14.77
C HIS A 223 -13.10 4.20 15.05
N LEU A 224 -13.46 4.95 14.02
CA LEU A 224 -14.20 6.21 14.20
C LEU A 224 -15.61 5.97 14.75
N LEU A 225 -16.32 4.94 14.28
CA LEU A 225 -17.66 4.61 14.76
C LEU A 225 -17.67 3.98 16.15
N ALA A 226 -16.67 3.16 16.46
CA ALA A 226 -16.48 2.57 17.79
C ALA A 226 -16.12 3.61 18.86
N ASN A 227 -15.66 4.80 18.44
CA ASN A 227 -15.24 5.88 19.34
C ASN A 227 -15.97 7.19 18.99
N PRO A 228 -17.20 7.40 19.49
CA PRO A 228 -18.05 8.54 19.15
C PRO A 228 -17.38 9.89 19.39
N ASP A 229 -16.56 10.03 20.43
CA ASP A 229 -15.82 11.26 20.73
C ASP A 229 -14.83 11.60 19.61
N MET A 230 -14.18 10.59 19.02
CA MET A 230 -13.27 10.79 17.90
C MET A 230 -14.01 11.20 16.63
N ALA A 231 -15.13 10.54 16.32
CA ALA A 231 -15.99 10.91 15.20
C ALA A 231 -16.58 12.32 15.38
N MET A 232 -16.97 12.70 16.60
CA MET A 232 -17.49 14.04 16.89
C MET A 232 -16.43 15.11 16.65
N LYS A 233 -15.21 14.93 17.17
CA LYS A 233 -14.08 15.84 16.91
C LYS A 233 -13.79 15.99 15.42
N LEU A 234 -13.79 14.88 14.68
CA LEU A 234 -13.62 14.89 13.23
C LEU A 234 -14.71 15.70 12.52
N LYS A 235 -15.99 15.42 12.84
CA LYS A 235 -17.13 16.14 12.27
C LYS A 235 -17.08 17.64 12.58
N MET A 236 -16.63 18.03 13.78
CA MET A 236 -16.48 19.44 14.16
C MET A 236 -15.43 20.15 13.30
N GLU A 237 -14.24 19.55 13.12
CA GLU A 237 -13.18 20.11 12.28
C GLU A 237 -13.64 20.25 10.82
N LEU A 238 -14.26 19.20 10.27
CA LEU A 238 -14.77 19.18 8.89
C LEU A 238 -15.87 20.24 8.66
N ARG A 239 -16.82 20.37 9.59
CA ARG A 239 -17.88 21.38 9.50
C ARG A 239 -17.33 22.80 9.61
N ALA A 240 -16.33 23.03 10.45
CA ALA A 240 -15.66 24.33 10.53
C ALA A 240 -15.00 24.69 9.20
N ALA A 241 -14.26 23.75 8.59
CA ALA A 241 -13.63 23.94 7.30
C ALA A 241 -14.65 24.17 6.17
N GLN A 242 -15.73 23.40 6.13
CA GLN A 242 -16.77 23.54 5.10
C GLN A 242 -17.50 24.88 5.21
N ARG A 243 -17.75 25.42 6.42
CA ARG A 243 -18.36 26.76 6.57
C ARG A 243 -17.49 27.87 6.01
N ALA A 244 -16.17 27.69 6.00
CA ALA A 244 -15.23 28.63 5.41
C ALA A 244 -15.14 28.53 3.88
N SER A 245 -15.84 27.58 3.25
CA SER A 245 -15.80 27.32 1.80
C SER A 245 -17.20 27.22 1.20
N LEU A 246 -17.46 28.00 0.14
CA LEU A 246 -18.71 27.91 -0.63
C LEU A 246 -18.77 26.67 -1.53
N LYS A 247 -17.62 26.03 -1.79
CA LYS A 247 -17.49 24.83 -2.62
C LYS A 247 -17.15 23.61 -1.75
N PRO A 248 -17.43 22.38 -2.23
CA PRO A 248 -16.92 21.18 -1.59
C PRO A 248 -15.40 21.28 -1.37
N LEU A 249 -14.93 20.82 -0.22
CA LEU A 249 -13.52 20.85 0.15
C LEU A 249 -12.69 19.97 -0.79
N THR A 250 -11.57 20.49 -1.28
CA THR A 250 -10.63 19.71 -2.09
C THR A 250 -9.71 18.86 -1.24
N TYR A 251 -9.08 17.83 -1.84
CA TYR A 251 -8.04 17.03 -1.19
C TYR A 251 -6.96 17.92 -0.54
N GLN A 252 -6.49 18.96 -1.23
CA GLN A 252 -5.46 19.85 -0.70
C GLN A 252 -5.92 20.66 0.52
N GLN A 253 -7.22 20.95 0.62
CA GLN A 253 -7.79 21.61 1.79
C GLN A 253 -7.98 20.61 2.93
N LEU A 254 -8.49 19.41 2.63
CA LEU A 254 -8.66 18.32 3.59
C LEU A 254 -7.33 17.90 4.22
N ALA A 255 -6.26 17.82 3.43
CA ALA A 255 -4.91 17.48 3.89
C ALA A 255 -4.25 18.55 4.79
N LYS A 256 -4.87 19.72 4.94
CA LYS A 256 -4.42 20.77 5.90
C LYS A 256 -5.13 20.67 7.24
N LEU A 257 -6.17 19.85 7.34
CA LEU A 257 -6.93 19.66 8.57
C LEU A 257 -6.15 18.75 9.51
N SER A 258 -5.76 19.27 10.66
CA SER A 258 -4.82 18.62 11.57
C SER A 258 -5.35 17.29 12.12
N TYR A 259 -6.62 17.26 12.50
CA TYR A 259 -7.22 16.08 13.13
C TYR A 259 -7.53 15.01 12.08
N LEU A 260 -8.15 15.37 10.95
CA LEU A 260 -8.32 14.45 9.83
C LEU A 260 -6.97 13.86 9.37
N SER A 261 -5.94 14.70 9.24
CA SER A 261 -4.62 14.22 8.84
C SER A 261 -4.03 13.25 9.87
N SER A 262 -4.23 13.50 11.16
CA SER A 262 -3.80 12.60 12.23
C SER A 262 -4.53 11.26 12.17
N VAL A 263 -5.85 11.28 11.96
CA VAL A 263 -6.68 10.08 11.78
C VAL A 263 -6.20 9.25 10.59
N ILE A 264 -5.88 9.91 9.47
CA ILE A 264 -5.37 9.24 8.26
C ILE A 264 -3.97 8.68 8.50
N LEU A 265 -3.07 9.42 9.15
CA LEU A 265 -1.71 8.96 9.44
C LEU A 265 -1.68 7.79 10.44
N GLU A 266 -2.59 7.78 11.41
CA GLU A 266 -2.75 6.67 12.36
C GLU A 266 -3.28 5.42 11.65
N GLY A 267 -4.32 5.57 10.83
CA GLY A 267 -4.81 4.48 9.99
C GLY A 267 -3.81 4.06 8.91
N HIS A 268 -2.74 4.83 8.68
CA HIS A 268 -1.99 4.69 7.45
C HIS A 268 -0.55 5.27 7.36
N ARG A 269 0.46 4.39 7.21
CA ARG A 269 1.87 4.75 6.91
C ARG A 269 2.41 4.06 5.63
N ARG A 270 1.93 4.40 4.41
CA ARG A 270 2.46 3.87 3.12
C ARG A 270 3.68 4.66 2.63
N SER A 271 4.60 3.92 2.00
CA SER A 271 5.57 4.44 1.02
C SER A 271 5.44 3.63 -0.28
N CYS A 272 4.46 3.96 -1.12
CA CYS A 272 4.21 3.27 -2.39
C CYS A 272 4.05 4.25 -3.57
N VAL A 273 4.09 3.73 -4.80
CA VAL A 273 3.94 4.56 -6.01
C VAL A 273 2.58 5.28 -6.06
N GLY A 274 1.51 4.64 -5.57
CA GLY A 274 0.15 5.18 -5.56
C GLY A 274 -0.20 6.01 -4.33
N VAL A 275 0.78 6.44 -3.51
CA VAL A 275 0.51 7.09 -2.22
C VAL A 275 -0.36 8.33 -2.35
N HIS A 276 -0.17 9.14 -3.41
CA HIS A 276 -0.98 10.34 -3.62
C HIS A 276 -2.43 10.03 -4.01
N LEU A 277 -2.65 8.99 -4.84
CA LEU A 277 -4.00 8.55 -5.19
C LEU A 277 -4.71 7.97 -3.98
N ALA A 278 -4.05 7.09 -3.24
CA ALA A 278 -4.58 6.51 -2.01
C ALA A 278 -4.89 7.60 -0.98
N SER A 279 -3.99 8.57 -0.77
CA SER A 279 -4.25 9.70 0.13
C SER A 279 -5.46 10.50 -0.33
N SER A 280 -5.53 10.88 -1.61
CA SER A 280 -6.70 11.60 -2.14
C SER A 280 -8.01 10.87 -1.86
N GLU A 281 -8.02 9.55 -2.09
CA GLU A 281 -9.18 8.71 -1.78
C GLU A 281 -9.51 8.69 -0.29
N LEU A 282 -8.53 8.40 0.57
CA LEU A 282 -8.74 8.31 2.03
C LEU A 282 -9.31 9.61 2.59
N TYR A 283 -8.74 10.75 2.25
CA TYR A 283 -9.18 12.05 2.75
C TYR A 283 -10.58 12.39 2.26
N VAL A 284 -10.85 12.25 0.94
CA VAL A 284 -12.15 12.59 0.36
C VAL A 284 -13.25 11.65 0.85
N ALA A 285 -12.98 10.34 0.90
CA ALA A 285 -13.95 9.34 1.34
C ALA A 285 -14.32 9.51 2.81
N ILE A 286 -13.34 9.60 3.72
CA ILE A 286 -13.61 9.79 5.15
C ILE A 286 -14.33 11.11 5.39
N ALA A 287 -13.87 12.21 4.78
CA ALA A 287 -14.52 13.50 4.94
C ALA A 287 -15.99 13.46 4.47
N LYS A 288 -16.25 12.88 3.31
CA LYS A 288 -17.60 12.83 2.72
C LYS A 288 -18.54 11.91 3.50
N VAL A 289 -18.11 10.70 3.83
CA VAL A 289 -18.89 9.72 4.61
C VAL A 289 -19.30 10.31 5.96
N PHE A 290 -18.38 10.91 6.72
CA PHE A 290 -18.69 11.45 8.05
C PHE A 290 -19.41 12.81 8.01
N MET A 291 -19.40 13.51 6.88
CA MET A 291 -20.18 14.74 6.69
C MET A 291 -21.62 14.47 6.24
N GLU A 292 -21.84 13.44 5.41
CA GLU A 292 -23.14 13.18 4.77
C GLU A 292 -23.95 12.06 5.44
N LEU A 293 -23.31 11.19 6.23
CA LEU A 293 -23.94 10.01 6.80
C LEU A 293 -23.89 10.01 8.34
N GLU A 294 -24.96 9.44 8.91
CA GLU A 294 -25.03 9.02 10.30
C GLU A 294 -25.03 7.50 10.29
N LEU A 295 -23.89 6.93 10.71
CA LEU A 295 -23.65 5.50 10.72
C LEU A 295 -23.45 5.04 12.17
N GLU A 296 -23.88 3.82 12.46
CA GLU A 296 -23.68 3.14 13.73
C GLU A 296 -23.24 1.70 13.43
N LEU A 297 -22.46 1.10 14.33
CA LEU A 297 -22.05 -0.30 14.20
C LEU A 297 -23.23 -1.21 14.52
N PHE A 298 -23.37 -2.29 13.77
CA PHE A 298 -24.38 -3.32 13.99
C PHE A 298 -23.70 -4.69 13.99
N ASP A 299 -23.77 -5.40 15.11
CA ASP A 299 -23.14 -6.73 15.32
C ASP A 299 -21.71 -6.81 14.75
N THR A 300 -20.88 -5.79 14.99
CA THR A 300 -19.51 -5.70 14.49
C THR A 300 -18.53 -5.52 15.65
N PHE A 301 -17.55 -6.40 15.74
CA PHE A 301 -16.54 -6.45 16.80
C PHE A 301 -15.14 -6.20 16.24
N GLU A 302 -14.17 -5.99 17.13
CA GLU A 302 -12.78 -5.68 16.73
C GLU A 302 -12.17 -6.84 15.92
N ASP A 303 -12.48 -8.09 16.30
CA ASP A 303 -12.03 -9.30 15.62
C ASP A 303 -12.53 -9.42 14.17
N ASP A 304 -13.64 -8.76 13.82
CA ASP A 304 -14.17 -8.76 12.44
C ASP A 304 -13.33 -7.87 11.50
N ILE A 305 -12.53 -6.98 12.06
CA ILE A 305 -11.79 -5.92 11.36
C ILE A 305 -10.28 -6.12 11.45
N VAL A 306 -9.79 -6.62 12.59
CA VAL A 306 -8.40 -7.00 12.77
C VAL A 306 -8.19 -8.35 12.10
N GLN A 307 -7.54 -8.35 10.93
CA GLN A 307 -6.96 -9.56 10.38
C GLN A 307 -5.81 -10.00 11.29
N SER A 308 -6.13 -10.68 12.40
CA SER A 308 -5.13 -11.41 13.16
C SER A 308 -4.59 -12.46 12.20
N ILE A 309 -3.39 -12.26 11.66
CA ILE A 309 -2.65 -13.34 11.03
C ILE A 309 -2.37 -14.29 12.18
N PRO A 310 -2.99 -15.49 12.25
CA PRO A 310 -2.59 -16.44 13.27
C PRO A 310 -1.11 -16.72 13.02
N CYS A 311 -0.28 -16.35 14.00
CA CYS A 311 1.12 -16.73 14.02
C CYS A 311 1.11 -18.27 14.10
N LYS A 312 1.26 -18.92 12.94
CA LYS A 312 1.40 -20.38 12.84
C LYS A 312 2.85 -20.76 13.07
#